data_AF-A0A812L353-F1
#
_entry.id   AF-A0A812L353-F1
#
_cell.length_a   1.000
_cell.length_b   1.000
_cell.length_c   1.000
_cell.angle_alpha   90.00
_cell.angle_beta   90.00
_cell.angle_gamma   90.00
#
_symmetry.space_group_name_H-M   'P 1'
#
loop_
_entity.id
_entity.type
_entity.pdbx_description
1 polymer ?
#
loop_
_entity_poly.entity_id
_entity_poly.type
_entity_poly.pdbx_seq_one_letter_code
_entity_poly.pdbx_strand_id
1 'polypeptide(L)'
;DARRDSWCQTELSNTNNAKASKATRADKLKTKMLAVSAELSSLKSEIETSAKEIDDMKASLGKAEGQRAKESAKAKADVVMYEEDQRVLREAILVLQRVYGDTAVKADKSGYKAKATGSGVVGLLQVSLENFADLAEETSKGEKEAKADFQELKTTTEVRLATFLKDTEYKKQSITKLESELVRANEDLASYQKEIKALSTYLEELATSCSAGRPSCCT
;
A
#
# COMPACT_ATOMS: atom_id res chain seq x y z
N ASP A 1 -76.00 9.04 3.91
CA ASP A 1 -76.07 7.57 3.87
C ASP A 1 -74.91 7.01 4.69
N ALA A 2 -75.23 6.20 5.72
CA ALA A 2 -74.26 5.58 6.62
C ALA A 2 -73.26 4.66 5.89
N ARG A 3 -73.66 4.04 4.77
CA ARG A 3 -72.77 3.20 3.97
C ARG A 3 -71.67 4.02 3.29
N ARG A 4 -72.02 5.18 2.75
CA ARG A 4 -71.06 6.12 2.13
C ARG A 4 -70.11 6.72 3.17
N ASP A 5 -70.63 7.07 4.35
CA ASP A 5 -69.80 7.61 5.44
C ASP A 5 -68.78 6.57 5.94
N SER A 6 -69.23 5.33 6.18
CA SER A 6 -68.34 4.23 6.57
C SER A 6 -67.28 3.94 5.49
N TRP A 7 -67.66 3.94 4.21
CA TRP A 7 -66.71 3.76 3.11
C TRP A 7 -65.66 4.89 3.07
N CYS A 8 -66.10 6.14 3.19
CA CYS A 8 -65.21 7.30 3.24
C CYS A 8 -64.20 7.22 4.39
N GLN A 9 -64.63 6.80 5.58
CA GLN A 9 -63.72 6.62 6.73
C GLN A 9 -62.68 5.51 6.46
N THR A 10 -63.10 4.38 5.93
CA THR A 10 -62.21 3.26 5.59
C THR A 10 -61.20 3.66 4.51
N GLU A 11 -61.65 4.31 3.44
CA GLU A 11 -60.78 4.68 2.32
C GLU A 11 -59.78 5.77 2.70
N LEU A 12 -60.20 6.78 3.48
CA LEU A 12 -59.30 7.78 4.07
C LEU A 12 -58.25 7.12 4.96
N SER A 13 -58.64 6.18 5.82
CA SER A 13 -57.71 5.46 6.70
C SER A 13 -56.70 4.66 5.89
N ASN A 14 -57.16 3.84 4.94
CA ASN A 14 -56.31 3.00 4.09
C ASN A 14 -55.30 3.84 3.29
N THR A 15 -55.77 4.92 2.67
CA THR A 15 -54.93 5.80 1.85
C THR A 15 -53.89 6.54 2.70
N ASN A 16 -54.27 7.04 3.88
CA ASN A 16 -53.33 7.65 4.81
C ASN A 16 -52.27 6.65 5.30
N ASN A 17 -52.67 5.43 5.63
CA ASN A 17 -51.75 4.37 6.05
C ASN A 17 -50.77 3.99 4.92
N ALA A 18 -51.26 3.88 3.68
CA ALA A 18 -50.42 3.62 2.51
C ALA A 18 -49.41 4.76 2.28
N LYS A 19 -49.85 6.02 2.36
CA LYS A 19 -48.99 7.21 2.25
C LYS A 19 -47.92 7.23 3.34
N ALA A 20 -48.29 6.99 4.60
CA ALA A 20 -47.37 6.95 5.74
C ALA A 20 -46.34 5.82 5.61
N SER A 21 -46.77 4.64 5.16
CA SER A 21 -45.88 3.50 4.91
C SER A 21 -44.85 3.80 3.82
N LYS A 22 -45.28 4.38 2.69
CA LYS A 22 -44.38 4.80 1.60
C LYS A 22 -43.44 5.92 2.03
N ALA A 23 -43.91 6.91 2.80
CA ALA A 23 -43.07 7.97 3.36
C ALA A 23 -41.96 7.38 4.27
N THR A 24 -42.33 6.44 5.14
CA THR A 24 -41.37 5.74 6.00
C THR A 24 -40.32 4.98 5.19
N ARG A 25 -40.72 4.31 4.09
CA ARG A 25 -39.78 3.62 3.20
C ARG A 25 -38.85 4.60 2.49
N ALA A 26 -39.39 5.72 2.00
CA ALA A 26 -38.61 6.77 1.36
C ALA A 26 -37.56 7.37 2.31
N ASP A 27 -37.93 7.62 3.57
CA ASP A 27 -36.99 8.17 4.55
C ASP A 27 -35.92 7.14 4.97
N LYS A 28 -36.29 5.87 5.15
CA LYS A 28 -35.30 4.79 5.34
C LYS A 28 -34.32 4.70 4.18
N LEU A 29 -34.81 4.88 2.95
CA LEU A 29 -33.98 4.83 1.74
C LEU A 29 -33.01 6.01 1.69
N LYS A 30 -33.45 7.23 2.02
CA LYS A 30 -32.56 8.40 2.16
C LYS A 30 -31.44 8.13 3.17
N THR A 31 -31.77 7.62 4.35
CA THR A 31 -30.76 7.32 5.37
C THR A 31 -29.73 6.30 4.87
N LYS A 32 -30.18 5.25 4.17
CA LYS A 32 -29.27 4.28 3.54
C LYS A 32 -28.38 4.92 2.48
N MET A 33 -28.94 5.77 1.63
CA MET A 33 -28.17 6.48 0.60
C MET A 33 -27.09 7.38 1.21
N LEU A 34 -27.38 8.06 2.32
CA LEU A 34 -26.38 8.85 3.04
C LEU A 34 -25.24 7.98 3.56
N ALA A 35 -25.54 6.81 4.13
CA ALA A 35 -24.53 5.87 4.58
C ALA A 35 -23.66 5.34 3.42
N VAL A 36 -24.29 4.90 2.32
CA VAL A 36 -23.59 4.43 1.12
C VAL A 36 -22.72 5.53 0.52
N SER A 37 -23.22 6.77 0.47
CA SER A 37 -22.43 7.92 -0.02
C SER A 37 -21.22 8.21 0.85
N ALA A 38 -21.34 8.08 2.17
CA ALA A 38 -20.22 8.25 3.10
C ALA A 38 -19.16 7.15 2.91
N GLU A 39 -19.60 5.89 2.79
CA GLU A 39 -18.72 4.76 2.54
C GLU A 39 -17.98 4.89 1.19
N LEU A 40 -18.68 5.31 0.13
CA LEU A 40 -18.07 5.63 -1.16
C LEU A 40 -16.98 6.70 -1.03
N SER A 41 -17.23 7.75 -0.26
CA SER A 41 -16.23 8.79 -0.02
C SER A 41 -15.01 8.25 0.73
N SER A 42 -15.21 7.41 1.74
CA SER A 42 -14.11 6.77 2.49
C SER A 42 -13.27 5.89 1.57
N LEU A 43 -13.91 4.98 0.82
CA LEU A 43 -13.22 4.06 -0.09
C LEU A 43 -12.44 4.80 -1.17
N LYS A 44 -12.97 5.90 -1.71
CA LYS A 44 -12.26 6.75 -2.69
C LYS A 44 -11.00 7.37 -2.07
N SER A 45 -11.11 7.94 -0.86
CA SER A 45 -9.97 8.52 -0.14
C SER A 45 -8.92 7.48 0.24
N GLU A 46 -9.33 6.27 0.62
CA GLU A 46 -8.43 5.16 0.92
C GLU A 46 -7.67 4.72 -0.33
N ILE A 47 -8.33 4.61 -1.49
CA ILE A 47 -7.68 4.28 -2.76
C ILE A 47 -6.64 5.33 -3.14
N GLU A 48 -6.94 6.62 -2.97
CA GLU A 48 -5.98 7.70 -3.25
C GLU A 48 -4.75 7.61 -2.35
N THR A 49 -4.94 7.23 -1.08
CA THR A 49 -3.85 7.02 -0.12
C THR A 49 -3.02 5.80 -0.50
N SER A 50 -3.66 4.65 -0.76
CA SER A 50 -2.97 3.43 -1.20
C SER A 50 -2.23 3.62 -2.53
N ALA A 51 -2.76 4.44 -3.45
CA ALA A 51 -2.05 4.76 -4.70
C ALA A 51 -0.72 5.49 -4.44
N LYS A 52 -0.71 6.47 -3.53
CA LYS A 52 0.52 7.17 -3.13
C LYS A 52 1.50 6.22 -2.47
N GLU A 53 1.04 5.38 -1.55
CA GLU A 53 1.88 4.37 -0.88
C GLU A 53 2.48 3.37 -1.87
N ILE A 54 1.71 2.93 -2.87
CA ILE A 54 2.19 2.07 -3.96
C ILE A 54 3.30 2.75 -4.75
N ASP A 55 3.12 4.03 -5.11
CA ASP A 55 4.10 4.77 -5.88
C ASP A 55 5.37 5.05 -5.07
N ASP A 56 5.24 5.40 -3.80
CA ASP A 56 6.36 5.61 -2.88
C ASP A 56 7.15 4.33 -2.65
N MET A 57 6.48 3.18 -2.49
CA MET A 57 7.13 1.87 -2.38
C MET A 57 7.89 1.51 -3.66
N LYS A 58 7.29 1.72 -4.84
CA LYS A 58 7.97 1.48 -6.13
C LYS A 58 9.19 2.38 -6.30
N ALA A 59 9.07 3.67 -5.99
CA ALA A 59 10.16 4.61 -6.08
C ALA A 59 11.30 4.25 -5.11
N SER A 60 10.97 3.86 -3.88
CA SER A 60 11.94 3.43 -2.87
C SER A 60 12.65 2.15 -3.29
N LEU A 61 11.92 1.16 -3.82
CA LEU A 61 12.52 -0.07 -4.33
C LEU A 61 13.46 0.20 -5.51
N GLY A 62 13.06 1.05 -6.46
CA GLY A 62 13.91 1.42 -7.60
C GLY A 62 15.19 2.17 -7.17
N LYS A 63 15.10 3.06 -6.17
CA LYS A 63 16.28 3.71 -5.58
C LYS A 63 17.21 2.69 -4.93
N ALA A 64 16.66 1.75 -4.16
CA ALA A 64 17.42 0.71 -3.50
C ALA A 64 18.11 -0.23 -4.51
N GLU A 65 17.44 -0.60 -5.61
CA GLU A 65 18.02 -1.35 -6.73
C GLU A 65 19.21 -0.61 -7.35
N GLY A 66 19.04 0.69 -7.64
CA GLY A 66 20.09 1.53 -8.20
C GLY A 66 21.31 1.66 -7.27
N GLN A 67 21.08 1.78 -5.96
CA GLN A 67 22.15 1.85 -4.97
C GLN A 67 22.88 0.50 -4.83
N ARG A 68 22.15 -0.62 -4.75
CA ARG A 68 22.74 -1.97 -4.69
C ARG A 68 23.59 -2.27 -5.93
N ALA A 69 23.14 -1.85 -7.12
CA ALA A 69 23.92 -2.03 -8.34
C ALA A 69 25.28 -1.30 -8.27
N LYS A 70 25.31 -0.06 -7.78
CA LYS A 70 26.54 0.73 -7.62
C LYS A 70 27.48 0.12 -6.57
N GLU A 71 26.93 -0.24 -5.42
CA GLU A 71 27.71 -0.83 -4.34
C GLU A 71 28.26 -2.21 -4.72
N SER A 72 27.50 -3.03 -5.45
CA SER A 72 27.96 -4.34 -5.93
C SER A 72 29.06 -4.20 -6.99
N ALA A 73 28.94 -3.22 -7.89
CA ALA A 73 29.99 -2.92 -8.85
C ALA A 73 31.28 -2.46 -8.15
N LYS A 74 31.17 -1.60 -7.13
CA LYS A 74 32.31 -1.15 -6.33
C LYS A 74 32.96 -2.31 -5.58
N ALA A 75 32.18 -3.13 -4.87
CA ALA A 75 32.71 -4.28 -4.12
C ALA A 75 33.46 -5.26 -5.03
N LYS A 76 32.96 -5.51 -6.25
CA LYS A 76 33.66 -6.34 -7.24
C LYS A 76 34.97 -5.71 -7.70
N ALA A 77 34.98 -4.40 -7.97
CA ALA A 77 36.19 -3.70 -8.36
C ALA A 77 37.24 -3.71 -7.23
N ASP A 78 36.82 -3.47 -6.00
CA ASP A 78 37.69 -3.46 -4.82
C ASP A 78 38.32 -4.86 -4.60
N VAL A 79 37.54 -5.94 -4.71
CA VAL A 79 38.08 -7.32 -4.62
C VAL A 79 39.13 -7.59 -5.69
N VAL A 80 38.87 -7.22 -6.95
CA VAL A 80 39.84 -7.40 -8.04
C VAL A 80 41.12 -6.59 -7.78
N MET A 81 41.00 -5.35 -7.28
CA MET A 81 42.14 -4.54 -6.91
C MET A 81 42.97 -5.18 -5.80
N TYR A 82 42.32 -5.67 -4.73
CA TYR A 82 43.04 -6.34 -3.63
C TYR A 82 43.73 -7.62 -4.08
N GLU A 83 43.12 -8.43 -4.95
CA GLU A 83 43.74 -9.63 -5.51
C GLU A 83 44.98 -9.32 -6.36
N GLU A 84 44.93 -8.23 -7.14
CA GLU A 84 46.05 -7.74 -7.93
C GLU A 84 47.17 -7.17 -7.06
N ASP A 85 46.83 -6.39 -6.02
CA ASP A 85 47.80 -5.90 -5.04
C ASP A 85 48.51 -7.05 -4.32
N GLN A 86 47.76 -8.10 -3.95
CA GLN A 86 48.36 -9.33 -3.41
C GLN A 86 49.32 -9.99 -4.41
N ARG A 87 48.98 -10.03 -5.71
CA ARG A 87 49.87 -10.58 -6.76
C ARG A 87 51.18 -9.80 -6.83
N VAL A 88 51.09 -8.47 -6.91
CA VAL A 88 52.25 -7.58 -6.98
C VAL A 88 53.12 -7.69 -5.72
N LEU A 89 52.52 -7.73 -4.54
CA LEU A 89 53.25 -7.90 -3.28
C LEU A 89 53.96 -9.24 -3.19
N ARG A 90 53.33 -10.34 -3.62
CA ARG A 90 53.97 -11.66 -3.71
C ARG A 90 55.20 -11.62 -4.61
N GLU A 91 55.11 -10.99 -5.77
CA GLU A 91 56.25 -10.84 -6.70
C GLU A 91 57.39 -10.01 -6.08
N ALA A 92 57.06 -8.88 -5.44
CA ALA A 92 58.04 -8.04 -4.78
C ALA A 92 58.77 -8.76 -3.63
N ILE A 93 58.03 -9.51 -2.80
CA ILE A 93 58.58 -10.31 -1.71
C ILE A 93 59.59 -11.34 -2.27
N LEU A 94 59.22 -12.06 -3.34
CA LEU A 94 60.10 -13.06 -3.96
C LEU A 94 61.41 -12.45 -4.49
N VAL A 95 61.34 -11.28 -5.11
CA VAL A 95 62.53 -10.56 -5.61
C VAL A 95 63.42 -10.13 -4.44
N LEU A 96 62.84 -9.55 -3.39
CA LEU A 96 63.60 -9.09 -2.22
C LEU A 96 64.24 -10.25 -1.45
N GLN A 97 63.54 -11.39 -1.31
CA GLN A 97 64.11 -12.60 -0.71
C GLN A 97 65.33 -13.11 -1.50
N ARG A 98 65.30 -13.03 -2.84
CA ARG A 98 66.44 -13.42 -3.69
C ARG A 98 67.65 -12.50 -3.53
N VAL A 99 67.42 -11.20 -3.28
CA VAL A 99 68.49 -10.20 -3.12
C VAL A 99 69.10 -10.21 -1.72
N TYR A 100 68.29 -10.41 -0.67
CA TYR A 100 68.71 -10.28 0.73
C TYR A 100 68.91 -11.61 1.47
N GLY A 101 68.52 -12.75 0.89
CA GLY A 101 68.66 -14.10 1.46
C GLY A 101 67.58 -14.48 2.49
N ASP A 102 67.45 -15.79 2.78
CA ASP A 102 66.43 -16.39 3.68
C ASP A 102 66.53 -15.96 5.16
N THR A 103 67.58 -15.22 5.55
CA THR A 103 67.73 -14.69 6.91
C THR A 103 66.76 -13.53 7.22
N ALA A 104 65.97 -13.08 6.25
CA ALA A 104 64.97 -12.02 6.37
C ALA A 104 63.71 -12.41 7.15
N VAL A 105 63.48 -13.71 7.39
CA VAL A 105 62.20 -14.25 7.87
C VAL A 105 62.17 -14.34 9.40
N LYS A 106 61.93 -13.24 10.12
CA LYS A 106 61.26 -13.20 11.46
C LYS A 106 60.82 -11.78 11.80
N ALA A 107 59.62 -11.38 11.39
CA ALA A 107 58.95 -10.21 11.95
C ALA A 107 58.04 -10.68 13.10
N ASP A 108 58.41 -10.33 14.34
CA ASP A 108 57.54 -10.49 15.52
C ASP A 108 56.55 -9.32 15.57
N LYS A 109 55.30 -9.60 15.96
CA LYS A 109 54.21 -8.62 16.13
C LYS A 109 54.50 -7.59 17.26
N SER A 110 55.64 -7.70 17.97
CA SER A 110 55.95 -6.98 19.21
C SER A 110 56.79 -5.69 19.09
N GLY A 111 57.14 -5.23 17.88
CA GLY A 111 57.72 -3.90 17.68
C GLY A 111 58.99 -3.86 16.83
N TYR A 112 59.05 -2.83 15.99
CA TYR A 112 60.09 -2.60 14.99
C TYR A 112 61.47 -2.35 15.63
N LYS A 113 62.32 -3.38 15.72
CA LYS A 113 63.74 -3.24 16.08
C LYS A 113 64.59 -3.39 14.82
N ALA A 114 64.99 -2.24 14.27
CA ALA A 114 65.83 -2.14 13.09
C ALA A 114 67.25 -2.71 13.34
N LYS A 115 67.53 -3.90 12.80
CA LYS A 115 68.88 -4.34 12.38
C LYS A 115 68.72 -5.32 11.22
N ALA A 116 69.49 -5.09 10.15
CA ALA A 116 69.41 -5.67 8.80
C ALA A 116 68.29 -5.06 7.91
N THR A 117 68.68 -4.07 7.10
CA THR A 117 67.82 -3.18 6.31
C THR A 117 66.91 -3.85 5.26
N GLY A 118 67.12 -5.12 4.91
CA GLY A 118 66.25 -5.89 4.00
C GLY A 118 65.18 -6.74 4.70
N SER A 119 65.42 -7.20 5.93
CA SER A 119 64.51 -8.09 6.68
C SER A 119 63.21 -7.41 7.09
N GLY A 120 63.31 -6.16 7.57
CA GLY A 120 62.13 -5.39 8.01
C GLY A 120 61.19 -5.02 6.86
N VAL A 121 61.72 -4.78 5.66
CA VAL A 121 60.91 -4.43 4.47
C VAL A 121 60.13 -5.64 3.98
N VAL A 122 60.75 -6.82 3.92
CA VAL A 122 60.06 -8.07 3.56
C VAL A 122 58.94 -8.38 4.56
N GLY A 123 59.20 -8.24 5.86
CA GLY A 123 58.17 -8.41 6.90
C GLY A 123 56.99 -7.45 6.74
N LEU A 124 57.26 -6.16 6.43
CA LEU A 124 56.20 -5.18 6.17
C LEU A 124 55.34 -5.52 4.94
N LEU A 125 55.98 -6.01 3.87
CA LEU A 125 55.26 -6.43 2.65
C LEU A 125 54.42 -7.70 2.91
N GLN A 126 54.91 -8.63 3.74
CA GLN A 126 54.13 -9.81 4.15
C GLN A 126 52.90 -9.42 4.97
N VAL A 127 53.03 -8.50 5.93
CA VAL A 127 51.88 -7.96 6.68
C VAL A 127 50.91 -7.25 5.73
N SER A 128 51.41 -6.49 4.76
CA SER A 128 50.56 -5.82 3.77
C SER A 128 49.82 -6.83 2.88
N LEU A 129 50.48 -7.93 2.48
CA LEU A 129 49.87 -9.01 1.72
C LEU A 129 48.74 -9.68 2.49
N GLU A 130 48.95 -10.00 3.77
CA GLU A 130 47.92 -10.53 4.67
C GLU A 130 46.75 -9.55 4.80
N ASN A 131 47.02 -8.26 5.01
CA ASN A 131 45.97 -7.24 5.07
C ASN A 131 45.12 -7.18 3.79
N PHE A 132 45.72 -7.24 2.60
CA PHE A 132 44.96 -7.25 1.35
C PHE A 132 44.21 -8.56 1.12
N ALA A 133 44.70 -9.68 1.65
CA ALA A 133 43.96 -10.94 1.68
C ALA A 133 42.71 -10.83 2.55
N ASP A 134 42.86 -10.30 3.77
CA ASP A 134 41.76 -10.08 4.70
C ASP A 134 40.73 -9.09 4.11
N LEU A 135 41.18 -7.97 3.51
CA LEU A 135 40.29 -7.00 2.86
C LEU A 135 39.48 -7.61 1.70
N ALA A 136 40.09 -8.48 0.88
CA ALA A 136 39.38 -9.16 -0.19
C ALA A 136 38.31 -10.12 0.35
N GLU A 137 38.64 -10.88 1.40
CA GLU A 137 37.70 -11.79 2.05
C GLU A 137 36.54 -11.04 2.71
N GLU A 138 36.84 -10.02 3.52
CA GLU A 138 35.85 -9.20 4.21
C GLU A 138 34.92 -8.51 3.20
N THR A 139 35.48 -7.94 2.12
CA THR A 139 34.67 -7.29 1.07
C THR A 139 33.77 -8.30 0.35
N SER A 140 34.29 -9.50 0.04
CA SER A 140 33.48 -10.56 -0.59
C SER A 140 32.36 -11.06 0.33
N LYS A 141 32.66 -11.22 1.62
CA LYS A 141 31.68 -11.62 2.63
C LYS A 141 30.60 -10.55 2.79
N GLY A 142 31.00 -9.28 2.93
CA GLY A 142 30.08 -8.16 3.02
C GLY A 142 29.17 -8.03 1.80
N GLU A 143 29.68 -8.23 0.58
CA GLU A 143 28.85 -8.23 -0.64
C GLU A 143 27.85 -9.40 -0.66
N LYS A 144 28.22 -10.59 -0.18
CA LYS A 144 27.28 -11.73 -0.09
C LYS A 144 26.14 -11.44 0.88
N GLU A 145 26.45 -10.89 2.05
CA GLU A 145 25.47 -10.48 3.07
C GLU A 145 24.57 -9.37 2.53
N ALA A 146 25.14 -8.28 2.01
CA ALA A 146 24.38 -7.17 1.43
C ALA A 146 23.48 -7.61 0.25
N LYS A 147 23.92 -8.59 -0.54
CA LYS A 147 23.09 -9.18 -1.60
C LYS A 147 21.91 -9.96 -1.01
N ALA A 148 22.12 -10.75 0.03
CA ALA A 148 21.05 -11.52 0.68
C ALA A 148 20.01 -10.59 1.30
N ASP A 149 20.45 -9.61 2.08
CA ASP A 149 19.58 -8.62 2.72
C ASP A 149 18.75 -7.85 1.69
N PHE A 150 19.38 -7.45 0.58
CA PHE A 150 18.68 -6.77 -0.50
C PHE A 150 17.61 -7.65 -1.17
N GLN A 151 17.89 -8.95 -1.38
CA GLN A 151 16.91 -9.88 -1.94
C GLN A 151 15.71 -10.08 -1.02
N GLU A 152 15.93 -10.15 0.29
CA GLU A 152 14.86 -10.22 1.29
C GLU A 152 14.01 -8.94 1.29
N LEU A 153 14.65 -7.78 1.31
CA LEU A 153 13.98 -6.47 1.23
C LEU A 153 13.14 -6.37 -0.05
N LYS A 154 13.72 -6.74 -1.19
CA LYS A 154 13.05 -6.72 -2.50
C LYS A 154 11.83 -7.62 -2.50
N THR A 155 11.99 -8.89 -2.11
CA THR A 155 10.89 -9.87 -2.08
C THR A 155 9.78 -9.41 -1.15
N THR A 156 10.11 -8.95 0.05
CA THR A 156 9.13 -8.44 1.03
C THR A 156 8.37 -7.24 0.48
N THR A 157 9.07 -6.33 -0.20
CA THR A 157 8.47 -5.13 -0.80
C THR A 157 7.55 -5.49 -1.97
N GLU A 158 7.95 -6.43 -2.83
CA GLU A 158 7.14 -6.93 -3.95
C GLU A 158 5.85 -7.61 -3.46
N VAL A 159 5.93 -8.42 -2.40
CA VAL A 159 4.74 -9.05 -1.79
C VAL A 159 3.79 -8.00 -1.21
N ARG A 160 4.33 -6.98 -0.52
CA ARG A 160 3.52 -5.86 -0.02
C ARG A 160 2.86 -5.11 -1.16
N LEU A 161 3.61 -4.76 -2.21
CA LEU A 161 3.08 -4.11 -3.40
C LEU A 161 1.93 -4.92 -4.03
N ALA A 162 2.10 -6.22 -4.19
CA ALA A 162 1.06 -7.10 -4.73
C ALA A 162 -0.20 -7.09 -3.84
N THR A 163 -0.03 -7.07 -2.53
CA THR A 163 -1.13 -7.01 -1.56
C THR A 163 -1.90 -5.70 -1.68
N PHE A 164 -1.20 -4.56 -1.69
CA PHE A 164 -1.83 -3.24 -1.85
C PHE A 164 -2.54 -3.07 -3.20
N LEU A 165 -1.95 -3.59 -4.28
CA LEU A 165 -2.58 -3.57 -5.60
C LEU A 165 -3.88 -4.37 -5.61
N LYS A 166 -3.90 -5.55 -4.96
CA LYS A 166 -5.09 -6.38 -4.85
C LYS A 166 -6.15 -5.75 -3.95
N ASP A 167 -5.78 -5.18 -2.81
CA ASP A 167 -6.71 -4.45 -1.95
C ASP A 167 -7.36 -3.27 -2.70
N THR A 168 -6.56 -2.51 -3.44
CA THR A 168 -7.05 -1.41 -4.29
C THR A 168 -8.03 -1.92 -5.36
N GLU A 169 -7.77 -3.08 -5.97
CA GLU A 169 -8.68 -3.70 -6.94
C GLU A 169 -10.02 -4.09 -6.29
N TYR A 170 -9.99 -4.74 -5.13
CA TYR A 170 -11.21 -5.10 -4.40
C TYR A 170 -12.01 -3.86 -3.98
N LYS A 171 -11.35 -2.81 -3.47
CA LYS A 171 -12.01 -1.54 -3.11
C LYS A 171 -12.67 -0.89 -4.32
N LYS A 172 -12.02 -0.90 -5.50
CA LYS A 172 -12.62 -0.42 -6.75
C LYS A 172 -13.88 -1.19 -7.13
N GLN A 173 -13.86 -2.52 -7.01
CA GLN A 173 -15.05 -3.34 -7.25
C GLN A 173 -16.18 -3.02 -6.28
N SER A 174 -15.88 -2.81 -4.99
CA SER A 174 -16.86 -2.39 -3.99
C SER A 174 -17.45 -1.01 -4.30
N ILE A 175 -16.65 -0.05 -4.75
CA ILE A 175 -17.13 1.26 -5.22
C ILE A 175 -18.14 1.08 -6.35
N THR A 176 -17.82 0.28 -7.39
CA THR A 176 -18.74 0.07 -8.51
C THR A 176 -20.07 -0.55 -8.04
N LYS A 177 -20.05 -1.48 -7.08
CA LYS A 177 -21.26 -2.07 -6.50
C LYS A 177 -22.09 -1.02 -5.75
N LEU A 178 -21.46 -0.27 -4.85
CA LEU A 178 -22.11 0.77 -4.06
C LEU A 178 -22.66 1.91 -4.92
N GLU A 179 -21.95 2.30 -5.99
CA GLU A 179 -22.44 3.27 -6.98
C GLU A 179 -23.71 2.75 -7.69
N SER A 180 -23.74 1.47 -8.08
CA SER A 180 -24.95 0.87 -8.63
C SER A 180 -26.11 0.81 -7.63
N GLU A 181 -25.83 0.53 -6.36
CA GLU A 181 -26.86 0.52 -5.30
C GLU A 181 -27.42 1.92 -5.07
N LEU A 182 -26.57 2.95 -5.10
CA LEU A 182 -26.99 4.35 -4.96
C LEU A 182 -27.91 4.76 -6.11
N VAL A 183 -27.58 4.38 -7.36
CA VAL A 183 -28.44 4.65 -8.53
C VAL A 183 -29.82 4.00 -8.36
N ARG A 184 -29.87 2.72 -8.01
CA ARG A 184 -31.15 2.01 -7.78
C ARG A 184 -31.96 2.64 -6.65
N ALA A 185 -31.31 2.97 -5.54
CA ALA A 185 -31.95 3.63 -4.41
C ALA A 185 -32.52 5.01 -4.78
N ASN A 186 -31.83 5.76 -5.64
CA ASN A 186 -32.33 7.02 -6.18
C ASN A 186 -33.61 6.84 -7.03
N GLU A 187 -33.62 5.82 -7.90
CA GLU A 187 -34.79 5.50 -8.74
C GLU A 187 -36.00 5.09 -7.88
N ASP A 188 -35.79 4.22 -6.90
CA ASP A 188 -36.82 3.79 -5.94
C ASP A 188 -37.37 4.96 -5.13
N LEU A 189 -36.48 5.85 -4.66
CA LEU A 189 -36.87 7.05 -3.93
C LEU A 189 -37.74 7.97 -4.79
N ALA A 190 -37.36 8.18 -6.05
CA ALA A 190 -38.15 8.97 -6.99
C ALA A 190 -39.52 8.34 -7.26
N SER A 191 -39.59 7.00 -7.34
CA SER A 191 -40.84 6.26 -7.45
C SER A 191 -41.74 6.46 -6.23
N TYR A 192 -41.22 6.25 -5.02
CA TYR A 192 -41.97 6.49 -3.78
C TYR A 192 -42.46 7.93 -3.68
N GLN A 193 -41.66 8.92 -4.07
CA GLN A 193 -42.08 10.31 -4.09
C GLN A 193 -43.24 10.57 -5.06
N LYS A 194 -43.25 9.94 -6.24
CA LYS A 194 -44.38 10.03 -7.19
C LYS A 194 -45.64 9.42 -6.59
N GLU A 195 -45.54 8.23 -5.99
CA GLU A 195 -46.68 7.56 -5.37
C GLU A 195 -47.22 8.33 -4.16
N ILE A 196 -46.35 8.90 -3.32
CA ILE A 196 -46.75 9.74 -2.18
C ILE A 196 -47.50 10.98 -2.66
N LYS A 197 -47.04 11.61 -3.76
CA LYS A 197 -47.74 12.75 -4.37
C LYS A 197 -49.12 12.33 -4.89
N ALA A 198 -49.21 11.22 -5.63
CA ALA A 198 -50.47 10.70 -6.15
C ALA A 198 -51.47 10.39 -5.02
N LEU A 199 -51.02 9.73 -3.95
CA LEU A 199 -51.85 9.47 -2.76
C LEU A 199 -52.27 10.77 -2.05
N SER A 200 -51.41 11.81 -2.06
CA SER A 200 -51.77 13.11 -1.51
C SER A 200 -52.90 13.78 -2.30
N THR A 201 -52.80 13.79 -3.63
CA THR A 201 -53.85 14.31 -4.51
C THR A 201 -55.17 13.52 -4.32
N TYR A 202 -55.09 12.19 -4.26
CA TYR A 202 -56.26 11.35 -4.02
C TYR A 202 -56.93 11.63 -2.66
N LEU A 203 -56.14 11.86 -1.60
CA LEU A 203 -56.67 12.27 -0.29
C LEU A 203 -57.41 13.61 -0.33
N GLU A 204 -56.95 14.58 -1.13
CA GLU A 204 -57.60 15.88 -1.30
C GLU A 204 -58.95 15.75 -2.02
N GLU A 205 -59.02 14.89 -3.05
CA GLU A 205 -60.25 14.56 -3.77
C GLU A 205 -61.25 13.80 -2.87
N LEU A 206 -60.77 12.83 -2.09
CA LEU A 206 -61.57 12.11 -1.09
C LEU A 206 -62.11 13.07 -0.02
N ALA A 207 -61.29 13.98 0.50
CA ALA A 207 -61.72 14.94 1.50
C ALA A 207 -62.86 15.83 0.96
N THR A 208 -62.76 16.28 -0.30
CA THR A 208 -63.78 17.10 -0.95
C THR A 208 -65.07 16.31 -1.21
N SER A 209 -64.97 15.11 -1.77
CA SER A 209 -66.13 14.26 -2.09
C SER A 209 -66.84 13.68 -0.87
N CYS A 210 -66.10 13.31 0.18
CA CYS A 210 -66.66 12.80 1.43
C CYS A 210 -67.25 13.92 2.33
N SER A 211 -66.77 15.17 2.22
CA SER A 211 -67.36 16.32 2.93
C SER A 211 -68.58 16.91 2.21
N ALA A 212 -68.59 16.96 0.87
CA ALA A 212 -69.73 17.41 0.06
C ALA A 212 -71.01 16.56 0.25
N GLY A 213 -70.86 15.38 0.87
CA GLY A 213 -71.96 14.49 1.18
C GLY A 213 -72.64 14.71 2.53
N ARG A 214 -72.11 15.54 3.45
CA ARG A 214 -72.78 15.84 4.72
C ARG A 214 -73.94 16.81 4.44
N PRO A 215 -75.21 16.39 4.52
CA PRO A 215 -76.30 17.36 4.59
C PRO A 215 -76.08 18.17 5.87
N SER A 216 -76.27 19.48 5.80
CA SER A 216 -76.28 20.38 6.95
C SER A 216 -77.43 20.13 7.93
N CYS A 217 -77.88 18.88 8.12
CA CYS A 217 -78.99 18.53 8.99
C CYS A 217 -78.49 17.68 10.16
N CYS A 218 -78.15 18.35 11.25
CA CYS A 218 -78.93 18.35 12.50
C CYS A 218 -78.15 19.18 13.53
N THR A 219 -78.57 20.44 13.68
CA THR A 219 -78.57 21.11 14.98
C THR A 219 -79.65 20.48 15.86
#